data_AF-A0A8D3X3C6-F1
#
_entry.id   AF-A0A8D3X3C6-F1
#
_cell.length_a   1.000
_cell.length_b   1.000
_cell.length_c   1.000
_cell.angle_alpha   90.00
_cell.angle_beta   90.00
_cell.angle_gamma   90.00
#
_symmetry.space_group_name_H-M   'P 1'
#
loop_
_entity.id
_entity.type
_entity.pdbx_description
1 polymer ?
#
loop_
_entity_poly.entity_id
_entity_poly.type
_entity_poly.pdbx_seq_one_letter_code
_entity_poly.pdbx_strand_id
1 'polypeptide(L)' 'MVQISINNEVEQLKEQIKLLERKLLFVQQNCQHIIVESSHSSVKRCIKCFYQQDAKRTS' A
#
# COMPACT_ATOMS: atom_id res chain seq x y z
N MET A 1 27.24 10.59 -19.87
CA MET A 1 27.21 9.19 -19.38
C MET A 1 26.51 9.07 -18.02
N VAL A 2 26.86 9.87 -17.01
CA VAL A 2 26.23 9.82 -15.67
C VAL A 2 24.70 10.03 -15.70
N GLN A 3 24.20 10.97 -16.50
CA GLN A 3 22.75 11.22 -16.61
C GLN A 3 21.96 10.02 -17.14
N ILE A 4 22.56 9.21 -18.03
CA ILE A 4 21.92 8.01 -18.59
C ILE A 4 21.83 6.92 -17.51
N SER A 5 22.85 6.80 -16.66
CA SER A 5 22.85 5.87 -15.50
C SER A 5 21.73 6.21 -14.51
N ILE A 6 21.61 7.49 -14.13
CA ILE A 6 20.58 7.94 -13.19
C ILE A 6 19.19 7.72 -13.77
N ASN A 7 18.98 8.03 -15.06
CA ASN A 7 17.69 7.81 -15.70
C ASN A 7 17.30 6.32 -15.71
N ASN A 8 18.26 5.42 -15.94
CA ASN A 8 18.02 3.98 -15.90
C ASN A 8 17.67 3.50 -14.49
N GLU A 9 18.38 3.97 -13.46
CA GLU A 9 18.07 3.66 -12.06
C GLU A 9 16.67 4.15 -11.67
N VAL A 10 16.30 5.36 -12.10
CA VAL A 10 14.96 5.91 -11.86
C VAL A 10 13.88 5.06 -12.52
N GLU A 11 14.07 4.61 -13.76
CA GLU A 11 13.09 3.73 -14.42
C GLU A 11 13.00 2.36 -13.75
N GLN A 12 14.13 1.77 -13.33
CA GLN A 12 14.13 0.52 -12.55
C GLN A 12 13.39 0.69 -11.22
N LEU A 13 13.59 1.79 -10.51
CA LEU A 13 12.89 2.08 -9.26
C LEU A 13 11.38 2.24 -9.50
N LYS A 14 10.97 2.92 -10.57
CA LYS A 14 9.55 3.03 -10.95
C LYS A 14 8.91 1.68 -11.24
N GLU A 15 9.62 0.79 -11.93
CA GLU A 15 9.14 -0.58 -12.18
C GLU A 15 9.02 -1.39 -10.90
N GLN A 16 10.00 -1.29 -10.00
CA GLN A 16 9.94 -1.93 -8.68
C GLN A 16 8.76 -1.41 -7.85
N ILE A 17 8.51 -0.10 -7.85
CA ILE A 17 7.36 0.50 -7.17
C ILE A 17 6.05 -0.07 -7.73
N LYS A 18 5.87 -0.08 -9.05
CA LYS A 18 4.66 -0.65 -9.69
C LYS A 18 4.46 -2.12 -9.32
N LEU A 19 5.52 -2.92 -9.24
CA LEU A 19 5.44 -4.32 -8.84
C LEU A 19 5.03 -4.47 -7.37
N LEU A 20 5.60 -3.65 -6.49
CA LEU A 20 5.28 -3.65 -5.06
C LEU A 20 3.84 -3.21 -4.81
N GLU A 21 3.35 -2.20 -5.52
CA GLU A 21 1.96 -1.76 -5.47
C GLU A 21 0.99 -2.88 -5.88
N ARG A 22 1.30 -3.62 -6.96
CA ARG A 22 0.50 -4.78 -7.38
C ARG A 22 0.50 -5.89 -6.33
N LYS A 23 1.65 -6.20 -5.74
CA LYS A 23 1.76 -7.20 -4.66
C LYS A 23 0.97 -6.79 -3.43
N LEU A 24 1.06 -5.51 -3.04
CA LEU A 24 0.30 -4.96 -1.91
C LEU A 24 -1.20 -5.07 -2.18
N LEU A 25 -1.65 -4.69 -3.37
CA LEU A 25 -3.06 -4.79 -3.78
C LEU A 25 -3.55 -6.24 -3.74
N PHE A 26 -2.77 -7.19 -4.27
CA PHE A 26 -3.11 -8.60 -4.22
C PHE A 26 -3.26 -9.09 -2.77
N VAL A 27 -2.32 -8.75 -1.89
CA VAL A 27 -2.40 -9.10 -0.46
C VAL A 27 -3.64 -8.49 0.18
N GLN A 28 -3.94 -7.22 -0.10
CA GLN A 28 -5.13 -6.55 0.45
C GLN A 28 -6.43 -7.20 -0.04
N GLN A 29 -6.56 -7.51 -1.33
CA GLN A 29 -7.76 -8.15 -1.90
C GLN A 29 -8.01 -9.55 -1.35
N ASN A 30 -6.94 -10.31 -1.08
CA ASN A 30 -7.03 -11.69 -0.58
C ASN A 30 -6.96 -11.79 0.94
N CYS A 31 -6.76 -10.66 1.65
CA CYS A 31 -6.72 -10.66 3.10
C CYS A 31 -8.12 -10.87 3.66
N GLN A 32 -8.28 -11.89 4.51
CA GLN A 32 -9.40 -11.93 5.47
C GLN A 32 -9.14 -10.86 6.53
N HIS A 33 -9.60 -9.64 6.24
CA HIS A 33 -9.32 -8.45 7.03
C HIS A 33 -9.70 -8.66 8.50
N ILE A 34 -8.73 -8.52 9.39
CA ILE A 34 -8.95 -8.44 10.84
C ILE A 34 -8.74 -7.00 11.23
N ILE A 35 -9.84 -6.25 11.25
CA ILE A 35 -9.84 -4.83 11.55
C ILE A 35 -9.74 -4.63 13.05
N VAL A 36 -8.73 -3.86 13.48
CA VAL A 36 -8.62 -3.37 14.86
C VAL A 36 -8.89 -1.87 14.89
N GLU A 37 -9.57 -1.46 15.95
CA GLU A 37 -9.77 -0.05 16.28
C GLU A 37 -8.65 0.41 17.21
N SER A 38 -7.97 1.48 16.84
CA SER A 38 -7.04 2.13 17.75
C SER A 38 -7.82 2.94 18.77
N SER A 39 -7.55 2.75 20.06
CA SER A 39 -8.18 3.53 21.15
C SER A 39 -7.91 5.04 21.07
N HIS A 40 -6.91 5.47 20.29
CA HIS A 40 -6.50 6.87 20.16
C HIS A 40 -6.77 7.48 18.78
N SER A 41 -7.31 6.71 17.83
CA SER A 41 -7.65 7.22 16.50
C SER A 41 -8.84 6.47 15.92
N SER A 42 -9.74 7.18 15.24
CA SER A 42 -10.89 6.60 14.54
C SER A 42 -10.49 5.78 13.29
N VAL A 43 -9.25 5.30 13.26
CA VAL A 43 -8.65 4.56 12.16
C VAL A 43 -8.87 3.08 12.41
N LYS A 44 -9.70 2.49 11.55
CA LYS A 44 -9.91 1.05 11.48
C LYS A 44 -8.88 0.47 10.51
N ARG A 45 -7.92 -0.32 11.00
CA ARG A 45 -6.86 -0.90 10.16
C ARG A 45 -6.80 -2.41 10.31
N CYS A 46 -6.58 -3.12 9.20
CA CYS A 46 -6.24 -4.52 9.22
C CYS A 46 -4.82 -4.74 9.76
N ILE A 47 -4.67 -5.52 10.83
CA ILE A 47 -3.34 -5.83 11.39
C ILE A 47 -2.45 -6.66 10.45
N LYS A 48 -3.07 -7.40 9.51
CA LYS A 48 -2.36 -8.32 8.61
C LYS A 48 -1.79 -7.62 7.37
N CYS A 49 -2.58 -6.76 6.74
CA CYS A 49 -2.25 -6.13 5.45
C CYS A 49 -2.20 -4.59 5.51
N PHE A 50 -2.35 -4.01 6.71
CA PHE A 50 -2.37 -2.57 6.96
C PHE A 50 -3.45 -1.80 6.19
N TYR A 51 -4.39 -2.49 5.54
CA TYR A 51 -5.57 -1.90 4.89
C TYR A 51 -6.33 -1.03 5.89
N GLN A 52 -6.55 0.24 5.55
CA GLN A 52 -7.37 1.15 6.34
C GLN A 52 -8.77 1.20 5.75
N GLN A 53 -9.78 0.98 6.57
CA GLN A 53 -11.15 1.22 6.20
C GLN A 53 -11.43 2.71 6.42
N ASP A 54 -11.61 3.46 5.34
CA ASP A 54 -11.94 4.88 5.42
C ASP A 54 -13.26 5.06 6.18
N ALA A 55 -13.23 5.85 7.26
CA ALA A 55 -14.39 6.12 8.11
C ALA A 55 -15.47 6.99 7.43
N LYS A 56 -15.44 7.17 6.10
CA LYS A 56 -16.40 8.00 5.35
C LYS A 56 -16.94 7.25 4.13
N ARG A 57 -18.10 6.60 4.32
CA ARG A 57 -19.26 6.55 3.40
C ARG A 57 -20.30 5.56 3.93
N THR A 58 -20.85 5.86 5.09
CA THR A 58 -22.26 5.59 5.34
C THR A 58 -22.98 6.90 5.02
N SER A 59 -23.46 7.02 3.79
CA SER A 59 -24.62 7.87 3.49
C SER A 59 -25.87 7.19 4.01
#